data_AF-A0A5C3KX02-F1
#
_entry.id   AF-A0A5C3KX02-F1
#
_cell.length_a   1.000
_cell.length_b   1.000
_cell.length_c   1.000
_cell.angle_alpha   90.00
_cell.angle_beta   90.00
_cell.angle_gamma   90.00
#
_symmetry.space_group_name_H-M   'P 1'
#
loop_
_entity.id
_entity.type
_entity.pdbx_description
1 polymer ?
#
loop_
_entity_poly.entity_id
_entity_poly.type
_entity_poly.pdbx_seq_one_letter_code
_entity_poly.pdbx_strand_id
1 'polypeptide(L)'
;DEFHEQVVQFTEWKRKDEEGKAKKANARALWREAVVEWEADKARTKEENRLCNERNQKAEENWKKAQTAAKKAKKRFDLPKPTKEPRQTLPKKPTLKEIEAMLDEESDGETDSNASEEESSENSEESEGGDESDGNDDD
;
A
#
# COMPACT_ATOMS: atom_id res chain seq x y z
N ASP A 1 8.00 50.28 -3.96
CA ASP A 1 8.59 49.86 -5.23
C ASP A 1 7.81 48.65 -5.68
N GLU A 2 6.89 48.86 -6.63
CA GLU A 2 5.87 47.89 -7.04
C GLU A 2 6.49 46.65 -7.69
N PHE A 3 7.67 46.79 -8.30
CA PHE A 3 8.40 45.68 -8.89
C PHE A 3 8.94 44.72 -7.82
N HIS A 4 9.46 45.24 -6.71
CA HIS A 4 9.96 44.41 -5.61
C HIS A 4 8.83 43.58 -4.98
N GLU A 5 7.65 44.16 -4.77
CA GLU A 5 6.47 43.44 -4.26
C GLU A 5 6.02 42.32 -5.21
N GLN A 6 6.04 42.56 -6.53
CA GLN A 6 5.71 41.54 -7.53
C GLN A 6 6.72 40.37 -7.52
N VAL A 7 8.02 40.65 -7.37
CA VAL A 7 9.05 39.61 -7.29
C VAL A 7 8.87 38.75 -6.04
N VAL A 8 8.60 39.35 -4.88
CA VAL A 8 8.35 38.61 -3.63
C VAL A 8 7.10 37.71 -3.75
N GLN A 9 6.00 38.24 -4.30
CA GLN A 9 4.80 37.42 -4.52
C GLN A 9 5.05 36.25 -5.48
N PHE A 10 5.86 36.48 -6.52
CA PHE A 10 6.20 35.42 -7.47
C PHE A 10 7.08 34.34 -6.85
N THR A 11 8.08 34.70 -6.04
CA THR A 11 8.95 33.72 -5.37
C THR A 11 8.19 32.92 -4.32
N GLU A 12 7.30 33.55 -3.55
CA GLU A 12 6.42 32.84 -2.62
C GLU A 12 5.47 31.88 -3.34
N TRP A 13 4.89 32.30 -4.47
CA TRP A 13 4.05 31.45 -5.29
C TRP A 13 4.82 30.26 -5.84
N LYS A 14 6.05 30.48 -6.35
CA LYS A 14 6.92 29.40 -6.83
C LYS A 14 7.24 28.39 -5.75
N ARG A 15 7.60 28.85 -4.55
CA ARG A 15 7.86 27.97 -3.41
C ARG A 15 6.62 27.13 -3.06
N LYS A 16 5.44 27.74 -2.96
CA LYS A 16 4.18 27.02 -2.69
C LYS A 16 3.82 26.02 -3.80
N ASP A 17 4.09 26.35 -5.06
CA ASP A 17 3.87 25.45 -6.20
C ASP A 17 4.81 24.22 -6.13
N GLU A 18 6.08 24.43 -5.77
CA GLU A 18 7.05 23.34 -5.59
C GLU A 18 6.71 22.45 -4.38
N GLU A 19 6.35 23.04 -3.24
CA GLU A 19 5.86 22.31 -2.07
C GLU A 19 4.62 21.48 -2.41
N GLY A 20 3.66 22.05 -3.15
CA GLY A 20 2.46 21.34 -3.61
C GLY A 20 2.77 20.17 -4.54
N LYS A 21 3.79 20.29 -5.41
CA LYS A 21 4.26 19.18 -6.26
C LYS A 21 4.94 18.10 -5.43
N ALA A 22 5.78 18.48 -4.47
CA ALA A 22 6.46 17.54 -3.59
C ALA A 22 5.45 16.72 -2.75
N LYS A 23 4.46 17.38 -2.15
CA LYS A 23 3.37 16.72 -1.41
C LYS A 23 2.61 15.71 -2.27
N LYS A 24 2.24 16.08 -3.51
CA LYS A 24 1.57 15.17 -4.46
C LYS A 24 2.45 13.98 -4.86
N ALA A 25 3.76 14.21 -5.04
CA ALA A 25 4.70 13.13 -5.34
C ALA A 25 4.80 12.15 -4.16
N ASN A 26 4.89 12.67 -2.94
CA ASN A 26 4.91 11.87 -1.72
C ASN A 26 3.61 11.07 -1.54
N ALA A 27 2.45 11.71 -1.68
CA ALA A 27 1.14 11.05 -1.62
C ALA A 27 1.03 9.88 -2.61
N ARG A 28 1.57 10.04 -3.83
CA ARG A 28 1.61 8.98 -4.84
C ARG A 28 2.55 7.84 -4.46
N ALA A 29 3.67 8.13 -3.80
CA ALA A 29 4.60 7.09 -3.32
C ALA A 29 3.93 6.25 -2.22
N LEU A 30 3.41 6.90 -1.18
CA LEU A 30 2.67 6.25 -0.09
C LEU A 30 1.46 5.45 -0.61
N TRP A 31 0.73 6.00 -1.58
CA TRP A 31 -0.38 5.27 -2.20
C TRP A 31 0.05 3.99 -2.90
N ARG A 32 1.18 3.99 -3.61
CA ARG A 32 1.68 2.78 -4.26
C ARG A 32 2.07 1.73 -3.23
N GLU A 33 2.75 2.13 -2.17
CA GLU A 33 3.14 1.22 -1.07
C GLU A 33 1.91 0.61 -0.40
N ALA A 34 0.93 1.44 -0.04
CA ALA A 34 -0.32 0.98 0.56
C ALA A 34 -1.12 0.05 -0.37
N VAL A 35 -1.08 0.28 -1.69
CA VAL A 35 -1.71 -0.63 -2.67
C VAL A 35 -0.99 -1.97 -2.73
N VAL A 36 0.35 -2.00 -2.68
CA VAL A 36 1.14 -3.24 -2.66
C VAL A 36 0.80 -4.06 -1.42
N GLU A 37 0.76 -3.43 -0.25
CA GLU A 37 0.38 -4.11 1.00
C GLU A 37 -1.06 -4.65 0.93
N TRP A 38 -2.00 -3.86 0.41
CA TRP A 38 -3.38 -4.30 0.19
C TRP A 38 -3.48 -5.49 -0.76
N GLU A 39 -2.65 -5.56 -1.80
CA GLU A 39 -2.59 -6.70 -2.72
C GLU A 39 -2.04 -7.97 -2.04
N ALA A 40 -1.03 -7.83 -1.18
CA ALA A 40 -0.53 -8.94 -0.37
C ALA A 40 -1.60 -9.47 0.59
N ASP A 41 -2.32 -8.57 1.26
CA ASP A 41 -3.44 -8.91 2.13
C ASP A 41 -4.59 -9.58 1.37
N LYS A 42 -4.86 -9.11 0.15
CA LYS A 42 -5.84 -9.74 -0.76
C LYS A 42 -5.48 -11.19 -1.07
N ALA A 43 -4.22 -11.47 -1.36
CA ALA A 43 -3.76 -12.83 -1.59
C ALA A 43 -3.91 -13.70 -0.34
N ARG A 44 -3.50 -13.19 0.84
CA ARG A 44 -3.63 -13.88 2.12
C ARG A 44 -5.09 -14.21 2.46
N THR A 45 -5.98 -13.21 2.41
CA THR A 45 -7.41 -13.39 2.69
C THR A 45 -8.08 -14.36 1.71
N LYS A 46 -7.66 -14.37 0.44
CA LYS A 46 -8.16 -15.34 -0.55
C LYS A 46 -7.80 -16.76 -0.16
N GLU A 47 -6.56 -17.00 0.26
CA GLU A 47 -6.10 -18.33 0.67
C GLU A 47 -6.76 -18.81 1.96
N GLU A 48 -6.86 -17.93 2.97
CA GLU A 48 -7.55 -18.26 4.21
C GLU A 48 -9.03 -18.62 3.97
N ASN A 49 -9.71 -17.86 3.10
CA ASN A 49 -11.09 -18.16 2.71
C ASN A 49 -11.22 -19.46 1.90
N ARG A 50 -10.20 -19.83 1.12
CA ARG A 50 -10.16 -21.13 0.43
C ARG A 50 -10.11 -22.27 1.45
N LEU A 51 -9.18 -22.20 2.41
CA LEU A 51 -9.03 -23.20 3.48
C LEU A 51 -10.29 -23.30 4.35
N CYS A 52 -10.91 -22.17 4.68
CA CYS A 52 -12.19 -22.14 5.39
C CYS A 52 -13.30 -22.89 4.63
N ASN A 53 -13.42 -22.65 3.32
CA ASN A 53 -14.39 -23.36 2.49
C ASN A 53 -14.13 -24.87 2.43
N GLU A 54 -12.87 -25.29 2.26
CA GLU A 54 -12.50 -26.71 2.22
C GLU A 54 -12.85 -27.42 3.53
N ARG A 55 -12.57 -26.79 4.66
CA ARG A 55 -12.91 -27.32 5.98
C ARG A 55 -14.43 -27.41 6.18
N ASN A 56 -15.18 -26.37 5.79
CA ASN A 56 -16.64 -26.37 5.85
C ASN A 56 -17.23 -27.47 4.94
N GLN A 57 -16.70 -27.64 3.73
CA GLN A 57 -17.11 -28.69 2.81
C GLN A 57 -16.84 -30.09 3.39
N LYS A 58 -15.64 -30.32 3.92
CA LYS A 58 -15.28 -31.60 4.56
C LYS A 58 -16.18 -31.92 5.75
N ALA A 59 -16.52 -30.92 6.56
CA ALA A 59 -17.46 -31.07 7.67
C ALA A 59 -18.86 -31.47 7.16
N GLU A 60 -19.38 -30.79 6.14
CA GLU A 60 -20.68 -31.12 5.53
C GLU A 60 -20.70 -32.53 4.91
N GLU A 61 -19.63 -32.93 4.22
CA GLU A 61 -19.50 -34.27 3.63
C GLU A 61 -19.48 -35.35 4.70
N ASN A 62 -18.72 -35.16 5.77
CA ASN A 62 -18.68 -36.10 6.90
C ASN A 62 -20.05 -36.20 7.58
N TRP A 63 -20.74 -35.08 7.76
CA TRP A 63 -22.10 -35.07 8.29
C TRP A 63 -23.08 -35.84 7.40
N LYS A 64 -23.04 -35.62 6.07
CA LYS A 64 -23.87 -36.37 5.10
C LYS A 64 -23.57 -37.88 5.12
N LYS A 65 -22.29 -38.26 5.24
CA LYS A 65 -21.88 -39.67 5.38
C LYS A 65 -22.45 -40.28 6.66
N ALA A 66 -22.35 -39.59 7.79
CA ALA A 66 -22.89 -40.05 9.07
C ALA A 66 -24.43 -40.16 9.05
N GLN A 67 -25.11 -39.17 8.44
CA GLN A 67 -26.56 -39.19 8.25
C GLN A 67 -27.00 -40.40 7.41
N THR A 68 -26.29 -40.66 6.30
CA THR A 68 -26.58 -41.79 5.40
C THR A 68 -26.34 -43.13 6.11
N ALA A 69 -25.26 -43.24 6.89
CA ALA A 69 -24.95 -44.43 7.67
C ALA A 69 -26.02 -44.71 8.74
N ALA A 70 -26.47 -43.68 9.47
CA ALA A 70 -27.55 -43.80 10.45
C ALA A 70 -28.87 -44.23 9.80
N LYS A 71 -29.22 -43.64 8.64
CA LYS A 71 -30.39 -44.04 7.84
C LYS A 71 -30.31 -45.50 7.41
N LYS A 72 -29.15 -45.96 6.91
CA LYS A 72 -28.91 -47.36 6.53
C LYS A 72 -29.06 -48.31 7.73
N ALA A 73 -28.62 -47.88 8.91
CA ALA A 73 -28.76 -48.61 10.16
C ALA A 73 -30.17 -48.51 10.79
N LYS A 74 -31.12 -47.79 10.17
CA LYS A 74 -32.46 -47.49 10.71
C LYS A 74 -32.43 -46.83 12.09
N LYS A 75 -31.38 -46.06 12.39
CA LYS A 75 -31.21 -45.30 13.63
C LYS A 75 -31.62 -43.84 13.41
N ARG A 76 -32.09 -43.17 14.48
CA ARG A 76 -32.28 -41.71 14.48
C ARG A 76 -30.91 -41.03 14.36
N PHE A 77 -30.89 -39.89 13.67
CA PHE A 77 -29.68 -39.11 13.44
C PHE A 77 -29.89 -37.71 13.99
N ASP A 78 -29.34 -37.45 15.17
CA ASP A 78 -29.59 -36.23 15.95
C ASP A 78 -28.43 -35.23 15.90
N LEU A 79 -27.37 -35.54 15.13
CA LEU A 79 -26.25 -34.61 14.98
C LEU A 79 -26.68 -33.39 14.14
N PRO A 80 -26.50 -32.16 14.67
CA PRO A 80 -26.85 -30.96 13.94
C PRO A 80 -25.96 -30.81 12.71
N LYS A 81 -26.50 -30.16 11.67
CA LYS A 81 -25.73 -29.84 10.47
C LYS A 81 -24.60 -28.87 10.85
N PRO A 82 -23.36 -29.08 10.36
CA PRO A 82 -22.26 -28.15 10.61
C PRO A 82 -22.62 -26.73 10.15
N THR A 83 -22.36 -25.75 11.01
CA THR A 83 -22.50 -24.33 10.68
C THR A 83 -21.28 -23.88 9.89
N LYS A 84 -21.49 -23.11 8.82
CA LYS A 84 -20.41 -22.55 8.03
C LYS A 84 -19.72 -21.44 8.81
N GLU A 85 -18.40 -21.52 8.92
CA GLU A 85 -17.65 -20.43 9.51
C GLU A 85 -17.68 -19.15 8.66
N PRO A 86 -17.69 -17.98 9.31
CA PRO A 86 -17.66 -16.71 8.60
C PRO A 86 -16.35 -16.57 7.83
N ARG A 87 -16.42 -15.91 6.68
CA ARG A 87 -15.27 -15.62 5.84
C ARG A 87 -14.60 -14.34 6.31
N GLN A 88 -13.29 -14.27 6.15
CA GLN A 88 -12.54 -13.04 6.37
C GLN A 88 -12.91 -12.02 5.29
N THR A 89 -13.14 -10.78 5.73
CA THR A 89 -13.40 -9.64 4.84
C THR A 89 -12.11 -8.89 4.58
N LEU A 90 -11.85 -8.60 3.31
CA LEU A 90 -10.71 -7.78 2.92
C LEU A 90 -10.96 -6.31 3.33
N PRO A 91 -9.96 -5.59 3.87
CA PRO A 91 -10.06 -4.14 4.03
C PRO A 91 -10.30 -3.46 2.67
N LYS A 92 -10.83 -2.23 2.71
CA LYS A 92 -11.03 -1.42 1.51
C LYS A 92 -9.68 -1.09 0.89
N LYS A 93 -9.63 -1.03 -0.45
CA LYS A 93 -8.42 -0.61 -1.17
C LYS A 93 -8.12 0.85 -0.85
N PRO A 94 -6.89 1.21 -0.47
CA PRO A 94 -6.52 2.59 -0.21
C PRO A 94 -6.65 3.43 -1.49
N THR A 95 -7.16 4.65 -1.34
CA THR A 95 -7.30 5.61 -2.44
C THR A 95 -6.30 6.75 -2.29
N LEU A 96 -5.86 7.31 -3.42
CA LEU A 96 -4.94 8.45 -3.41
C LEU A 96 -5.52 9.65 -2.66
N LYS A 97 -6.84 9.88 -2.77
CA LYS A 97 -7.52 10.99 -2.10
C LYS A 97 -7.49 10.88 -0.58
N GLU A 98 -7.62 9.68 -0.03
CA GLU A 98 -7.54 9.46 1.43
C GLU A 98 -6.13 9.79 1.93
N ILE A 99 -5.11 9.45 1.16
CA ILE A 99 -3.70 9.70 1.52
C ILE A 99 -3.33 11.18 1.33
N GLU A 100 -3.80 11.83 0.26
CA GLU A 100 -3.67 13.28 0.08
C GLU A 100 -4.29 14.04 1.26
N ALA A 101 -5.48 13.64 1.71
CA ALA A 101 -6.14 14.27 2.87
C ALA A 101 -5.34 14.10 4.18
N MET A 102 -4.73 12.92 4.41
CA MET A 102 -3.91 12.69 5.60
C MET A 102 -2.65 13.56 5.63
N LEU A 103 -2.00 13.75 4.48
CA LEU A 103 -0.80 14.59 4.35
C LEU A 103 -1.11 16.09 4.49
N ASP A 104 -2.32 16.51 4.14
CA ASP A 104 -2.76 17.89 4.33
C ASP A 104 -3.04 18.18 5.81
N GLU A 105 -3.58 17.22 6.58
CA GLU A 105 -3.81 17.35 8.02
C GLU A 105 -2.51 17.38 8.86
N GLU A 106 -1.45 16.69 8.43
CA GLU A 106 -0.14 16.72 9.10
C GLU A 106 0.62 18.04 8.86
N SER A 107 0.20 18.86 7.90
CA SER A 107 0.89 20.11 7.52
C SER A 107 0.42 21.36 8.27
N ASP A 108 -0.66 21.28 9.05
CA ASP A 108 -1.22 22.44 9.79
C ASP A 108 -0.62 22.62 11.20
N GLY A 109 0.38 21.81 11.56
CA GLY A 109 1.22 22.01 12.76
C GLY A 109 2.62 22.51 12.39
N GLU A 110 2.99 23.69 12.90
CA GLU A 110 4.33 24.30 12.85
C GLU A 110 4.68 25.11 11.59
N THR A 111 4.04 26.30 11.48
CA THR A 111 4.75 27.48 10.97
C THR A 111 5.31 28.24 12.18
N ASP A 112 6.51 27.88 12.64
CA ASP A 112 7.33 28.80 13.44
C ASP A 112 8.51 29.30 12.60
N SER A 113 8.74 30.59 12.74
CA SER A 113 9.54 31.41 11.87
C SER A 113 11.04 31.25 12.16
N ASN A 114 11.85 31.73 11.22
CA ASN A 114 13.16 32.34 11.45
C ASN A 114 14.40 31.43 11.45
N ALA A 115 15.21 31.50 10.39
CA ALA A 115 16.52 32.19 10.44
C ALA A 115 17.21 32.16 9.07
N SER A 116 17.79 33.30 8.74
CA SER A 116 18.53 33.69 7.54
C SER A 116 19.99 33.21 7.58
N GLU A 117 20.69 33.47 6.47
CA GLU A 117 22.15 33.43 6.18
C GLU A 117 22.61 32.20 5.38
N GLU A 118 22.88 32.35 4.07
CA GLU A 118 24.17 32.81 3.45
C GLU A 118 25.28 31.75 3.68
N GLU A 119 26.11 31.25 2.76
CA GLU A 119 26.65 31.59 1.44
C GLU A 119 27.41 30.30 0.99
N SER A 120 27.34 29.83 -0.25
CA SER A 120 28.32 30.06 -1.34
C SER A 120 29.30 28.88 -1.63
N SER A 121 29.58 28.77 -2.94
CA SER A 121 30.67 28.07 -3.68
C SER A 121 30.75 26.53 -3.68
N GLU A 122 30.57 25.89 -4.85
CA GLU A 122 31.57 25.62 -5.91
C GLU A 122 32.63 24.59 -5.50
N ASN A 123 32.66 23.42 -6.14
CA ASN A 123 33.75 23.01 -7.03
C ASN A 123 33.49 21.64 -7.67
N SER A 124 34.00 21.51 -8.90
CA SER A 124 34.13 20.36 -9.80
C SER A 124 34.66 19.07 -9.17
N GLU A 125 34.32 17.93 -9.77
CA GLU A 125 35.34 17.04 -10.37
C GLU A 125 34.71 16.01 -11.32
N GLU A 126 35.33 15.92 -12.50
CA GLU A 126 35.20 14.85 -13.48
C GLU A 126 35.53 13.50 -12.84
N SER A 127 34.84 12.45 -13.26
CA SER A 127 35.39 11.10 -13.16
C SER A 127 35.01 10.31 -14.39
N GLU A 128 35.98 10.21 -15.29
CA GLU A 128 36.01 9.28 -16.42
C GLU A 128 35.92 7.84 -15.87
N GLY A 129 34.84 7.15 -16.22
CA GLY A 129 34.68 5.72 -16.01
C GLY A 129 34.96 4.98 -17.30
N GLY A 130 36.24 4.71 -17.56
CA GLY A 130 36.65 3.68 -18.52
C GLY A 130 36.36 2.29 -17.95
N ASP A 131 36.00 1.35 -18.82
CA ASP A 131 36.87 0.21 -19.15
C ASP A 131 36.07 -0.77 -20.02
N GLU A 132 36.52 -0.89 -21.26
CA GLU A 132 36.03 -1.78 -22.29
C GLU A 132 36.81 -3.09 -22.11
N SER A 133 36.31 -4.00 -21.28
CA SER A 133 36.87 -5.35 -21.17
C SER A 133 36.16 -6.28 -22.17
N ASP A 134 36.66 -6.23 -23.41
CA ASP A 134 36.55 -7.29 -24.41
C ASP A 134 37.42 -8.47 -23.96
N GLY A 135 36.83 -9.66 -23.84
CA GLY A 135 37.45 -10.79 -23.14
C GLY A 135 36.86 -12.14 -23.52
N ASN A 136 37.20 -12.56 -24.74
CA ASN A 136 37.61 -13.89 -25.20
C ASN A 136 36.81 -15.17 -24.84
N ASP A 137 36.50 -15.92 -25.91
CA ASP A 137 36.72 -17.36 -26.15
C ASP A 137 36.82 -18.33 -24.96
N ASP A 138 35.99 -19.40 -24.97
CA ASP A 138 36.43 -20.75 -25.40
C ASP A 138 35.30 -21.81 -25.25
N ASP A 139 35.34 -22.79 -26.18
CA ASP A 139 34.61 -24.08 -26.33
C ASP A 139 33.11 -24.11 -26.73
#